data_AF-C5TC87-F1
#
_entry.id   AF-C5TC87-F1
#
_cell.length_a   1.000
_cell.length_b   1.000
_cell.length_c   1.000
_cell.angle_alpha   90.00
_cell.angle_beta   90.00
_cell.angle_gamma   90.00
#
_symmetry.space_group_name_H-M   'P 1'
#
loop_
_entity.id
_entity.type
_entity.pdbx_description
1 polymer ?
#
loop_
_entity_poly.entity_id
_entity_poly.type
_entity_poly.pdbx_seq_one_letter_code
_entity_poly.pdbx_strand_id
1 'polypeptide(L)' 'MTPTPGRPRPPAPPAPTRRTLLQAGSLVLLLGAQQIARGATILAVRVWPAPEYSRVTIESDGQL' A
#
# COMPACT_ATOMS: atom_id res chain seq x y z
N MET A 1 -32.77 44.42 24.94
CA MET A 1 -32.14 43.20 24.40
C MET A 1 -30.76 43.58 23.88
N THR A 2 -29.73 43.41 24.69
CA THR A 2 -28.32 43.61 24.30
C THR A 2 -27.88 42.36 23.53
N PRO A 3 -27.38 42.47 22.28
CA PRO A 3 -26.85 41.32 21.57
C PRO A 3 -25.57 40.86 22.27
N THR A 4 -25.56 39.62 22.75
CA THR A 4 -24.36 38.95 23.27
C THR A 4 -23.32 38.87 22.16
N PRO A 5 -22.09 39.39 22.35
CA PRO A 5 -21.06 39.31 21.32
C PRO A 5 -20.65 37.85 21.11
N GLY A 6 -20.71 37.39 19.86
CA GLY A 6 -20.35 36.03 19.48
C GLY A 6 -18.87 35.73 19.75
N ARG A 7 -18.60 34.58 20.36
CA ARG A 7 -17.24 34.11 20.65
C ARG A 7 -16.46 33.91 19.33
N PRO A 8 -15.21 34.38 19.21
CA PRO A 8 -14.42 34.17 18.00
C PRO A 8 -14.22 32.66 17.77
N ARG A 9 -14.49 32.21 16.55
CA ARG A 9 -14.26 30.82 16.12
C ARG A 9 -12.75 30.60 16.01
N PRO A 10 -12.20 29.52 16.58
CA PRO A 10 -10.77 29.24 16.45
C PRO A 10 -10.40 29.09 14.96
N PRO A 11 -9.19 29.53 14.57
CA PRO A 11 -8.72 29.39 13.21
C PRO A 11 -8.68 27.91 12.82
N ALA A 12 -9.10 27.62 11.59
CA ALA A 12 -8.98 26.27 11.04
C ALA A 12 -7.48 25.89 10.94
N PRO A 13 -7.13 24.62 11.22
CA PRO A 13 -5.75 24.18 11.10
C PRO A 13 -5.26 24.32 9.66
N PRO A 14 -3.97 24.63 9.46
CA PRO A 14 -3.40 24.73 8.13
C PRO A 14 -3.49 23.38 7.41
N ALA A 15 -3.86 23.43 6.13
CA ALA A 15 -3.85 22.23 5.29
C ALA A 15 -2.42 21.69 5.15
N PRO A 16 -2.24 20.35 5.13
CA PRO A 16 -0.92 19.76 4.97
C PRO A 16 -0.32 20.14 3.61
N THR A 17 0.97 20.47 3.61
CA THR A 17 1.66 20.76 2.36
C THR A 17 1.85 19.49 1.53
N ARG A 18 1.97 19.62 0.20
CA ARG A 18 2.31 18.49 -0.69
C ARG A 18 3.55 17.74 -0.20
N ARG A 19 4.55 18.46 0.30
CA ARG A 19 5.79 17.87 0.83
C ARG A 19 5.51 17.00 2.06
N THR A 20 4.68 17.48 2.99
CA THR A 20 4.29 16.73 4.19
C THR A 20 3.55 15.45 3.82
N LEU A 21 2.62 15.52 2.86
CA LEU A 21 1.89 14.34 2.37
C LEU A 21 2.82 13.32 1.72
N LEU A 22 3.76 13.78 0.89
CA LEU A 22 4.74 12.89 0.26
C LEU A 22 5.66 12.24 1.29
N GLN A 23 6.15 13.00 2.28
CA GLN A 23 7.01 12.45 3.34
C GLN A 23 6.28 11.41 4.19
N ALA A 24 5.05 11.70 4.62
CA ALA A 24 4.23 10.77 5.39
C ALA A 24 3.88 9.52 4.57
N GLY A 25 3.47 9.69 3.30
CA GLY A 25 3.18 8.58 2.40
C GLY A 25 4.40 7.70 2.14
N SER A 26 5.56 8.30 1.85
CA SER A 26 6.81 7.55 1.70
C SER A 26 7.21 6.81 2.97
N LEU A 27 7.03 7.42 4.15
CA LEU A 27 7.31 6.77 5.43
C LEU A 27 6.40 5.55 5.64
N VAL A 28 5.09 5.69 5.39
CA VAL A 28 4.14 4.57 5.46
C VAL A 28 4.54 3.46 4.50
N LEU A 29 4.92 3.80 3.26
CA LEU A 29 5.37 2.82 2.27
C LEU A 29 6.66 2.11 2.72
N LEU A 30 7.63 2.82 3.30
CA LEU A 30 8.87 2.21 3.79
C LEU A 30 8.62 1.26 4.96
N LEU A 31 7.76 1.65 5.91
CA LEU A 31 7.42 0.83 7.06
C LEU A 31 6.51 -0.36 6.70
N GLY A 32 5.64 -0.21 5.69
CA GLY A 32 4.75 -1.26 5.19
C GLY A 32 5.33 -2.12 4.06
N ALA A 33 6.46 -1.74 3.46
CA ALA A 33 7.02 -2.39 2.27
C ALA A 33 7.25 -3.90 2.47
N GLN A 34 7.71 -4.33 3.64
CA GLN A 34 7.93 -5.75 3.94
C GLN A 34 6.64 -6.58 3.95
N GLN A 35 5.49 -5.95 4.23
CA GLN A 35 4.18 -6.59 4.20
C GLN A 35 3.56 -6.55 2.79
N ILE A 36 3.90 -5.52 2.01
CA ILE A 36 3.42 -5.33 0.63
C ILE A 36 4.23 -6.17 -0.38
N ALA A 37 5.52 -6.42 -0.09
CA ALA A 37 6.45 -7.12 -0.99
C ALA A 37 6.23 -8.64 -1.07
N ARG A 38 5.35 -9.22 -0.25
CA ARG A 38 4.93 -10.64 -0.33
C ARG A 38 3.80 -10.76 -1.36
N GLY A 39 4.15 -10.59 -2.63
CA GLY A 39 3.22 -10.57 -3.75
C GLY A 39 2.93 -11.96 -4.27
N ALA A 40 2.07 -12.72 -3.57
CA ALA A 40 1.63 -14.07 -3.93
C ALA A 40 2.75 -15.13 -4.02
N THR A 41 2.70 -16.11 -3.10
CA THR A 41 3.65 -17.25 -3.02
C THR A 41 3.87 -17.98 -4.35
N ILE A 42 2.85 -18.00 -5.23
CA ILE A 42 2.93 -18.55 -6.59
C ILE A 42 2.50 -17.47 -7.57
N LEU A 43 3.39 -17.15 -8.51
CA LEU A 43 3.19 -16.16 -9.55
C LEU A 43 2.55 -16.78 -10.79
N ALA A 44 2.98 -17.98 -11.19
CA ALA A 44 2.45 -18.67 -12.35
C ALA A 44 2.62 -20.19 -12.24
N VAL A 45 1.69 -20.92 -12.87
CA VAL A 45 1.78 -22.36 -13.07
C VAL A 45 1.57 -22.66 -14.55
N ARG A 46 2.52 -23.36 -15.16
CA ARG A 46 2.45 -23.80 -16.55
C ARG A 46 2.53 -25.32 -16.58
N VAL A 47 1.64 -25.93 -17.38
CA VAL A 47 1.59 -27.38 -17.56
C VAL A 47 1.85 -27.69 -19.03
N TRP A 48 2.78 -28.60 -19.28
CA TRP A 48 3.15 -29.07 -20.61
C TRP A 48 2.93 -30.58 -20.67
N PRO A 49 1.78 -31.03 -21.17
CA PRO A 49 1.47 -32.45 -21.22
C PRO A 49 2.21 -33.13 -22.38
N ALA A 50 2.80 -34.29 -22.10
CA ALA A 50 3.27 -35.24 -23.11
C ALA A 50 3.00 -36.69 -22.64
N PRO A 51 2.97 -37.67 -23.57
CA PRO A 51 2.61 -39.06 -23.25
C PRO A 51 3.53 -39.74 -22.23
N GLU A 52 4.81 -39.38 -22.23
CA GLU A 52 5.84 -40.07 -21.45
C GLU A 52 6.13 -39.34 -20.14
N TYR A 53 5.89 -38.03 -20.09
CA TYR A 53 5.92 -37.21 -18.89
C TYR A 53 5.15 -35.91 -19.10
N SER A 54 4.61 -35.36 -18.02
CA SER A 54 4.07 -34.01 -18.02
C SER A 54 4.99 -33.10 -17.20
N ARG A 55 5.38 -31.97 -17.78
CA ARG A 55 6.19 -30.95 -17.08
C ARG A 55 5.28 -29.94 -16.41
N VAL A 56 5.59 -29.62 -15.16
CA VAL A 56 4.97 -28.53 -14.42
C VAL A 56 6.05 -27.52 -14.05
N THR A 57 5.84 -26.27 -14.41
CA THR A 57 6.70 -25.15 -13.99
C THR A 57 5.92 -24.28 -13.02
N ILE A 58 6.49 -24.06 -11.83
CA ILE A 58 5.96 -23.17 -10.82
C ILE A 58 6.94 -22.01 -10.70
N GLU A 59 6.45 -20.80 -10.97
CA GLU A 59 7.18 -19.56 -10.76
C GLU A 59 6.70 -18.95 -9.44
N SER A 60 7.61 -18.64 -8.52
CA SER A 60 7.31 -18.14 -7.17
C SER A 60 8.07 -16.85 -6.86
N ASP A 61 7.49 -16.02 -6.00
CA ASP A 61 8.10 -14.78 -5.50
C ASP A 61 9.03 -15.00 -4.30
N GLY A 62 9.09 -16.23 -3.79
CA GLY A 62 9.98 -16.70 -2.72
C GLY A 62 10.57 -18.07 -3.03
N GLN A 63 11.50 -18.51 -2.19
CA GLN A 63 12.08 -19.85 -2.30
C GLN A 63 11.01 -20.91 -1.96
N LEU A 64 10.87 -21.91 -2.83
CA LEU A 64 10.01 -23.08 -2.64
C LEU A 64 10.73 -24.20 -1.87
#